data_AF-A0A967Y616-F1
#
_entry.id   AF-A0A967Y616-F1
#
_cell.length_a   1.000
_cell.length_b   1.000
_cell.length_c   1.000
_cell.angle_alpha   90.00
_cell.angle_beta   90.00
_cell.angle_gamma   90.00
#
_symmetry.space_group_name_H-M   'P 1'
#
loop_
_entity.id
_entity.type
_entity.pdbx_description
1 polymer ?
#
loop_
_entity_poly.entity_id
_entity_poly.type
_entity_poly.pdbx_seq_one_letter_code
_entity_poly.pdbx_strand_id
1 'polypeptide(L)'
;AGTLAGLTRSGVIIQGPAGVAYASTEDPETAAPIAEAMAAALPDSVQTVEVNTRRFLALTAPVTGDAQVIFLRDLDDELGVVPRLRRTALVSAAGAMGIGLLLSVFF
;
A
#
# COMPACT_ATOMS: atom_id res chain seq x y z
N ALA A 1 -13.36 10.67 -5.95
CA ALA A 1 -13.73 9.24 -6.05
C ALA A 1 -12.51 8.31 -5.89
N GLY A 2 -11.37 8.59 -6.54
CA GLY A 2 -10.17 7.73 -6.44
C GLY A 2 -9.54 7.61 -5.04
N THR A 3 -9.56 8.67 -4.24
CA THR A 3 -9.04 8.67 -2.86
C THR A 3 -9.84 7.76 -1.93
N LEU A 4 -11.18 7.77 -2.04
CA LEU A 4 -12.07 6.89 -1.26
C LEU A 4 -11.95 5.42 -1.67
N ALA A 5 -11.79 5.12 -2.97
CA ALA A 5 -11.57 3.75 -3.44
C ALA A 5 -10.22 3.18 -2.96
N GLY A 6 -9.20 4.03 -2.81
CA GLY A 6 -7.93 3.63 -2.20
C GLY A 6 -8.07 3.20 -0.74
N LEU A 7 -8.92 3.90 0.03
CA LEU A 7 -9.17 3.61 1.45
C LEU A 7 -9.97 2.32 1.67
N THR A 8 -10.81 1.90 0.72
CA THR A 8 -11.59 0.65 0.85
C THR A 8 -10.75 -0.63 0.86
N ARG A 9 -9.46 -0.54 0.51
CA ARG A 9 -8.53 -1.67 0.49
C ARG A 9 -7.39 -1.53 1.52
N SER A 10 -7.48 -0.54 2.40
CA SER A 10 -6.50 -0.32 3.45
C SER A 10 -6.95 -1.00 4.73
N GLY A 11 -6.05 -1.76 5.36
CA GLY A 11 -6.22 -2.12 6.76
C GLY A 11 -6.14 -0.87 7.62
N VAL A 12 -6.85 -0.84 8.74
CA VAL A 12 -6.87 0.31 9.66
C VAL A 12 -6.64 -0.19 11.07
N ILE A 13 -5.65 0.39 11.75
CA ILE A 13 -5.43 0.21 13.18
C ILE A 13 -5.61 1.58 13.85
N ILE A 14 -6.45 1.63 14.87
CA ILE A 14 -6.56 2.77 15.77
C ILE A 14 -5.68 2.49 16.96
N GLN A 15 -4.68 3.32 17.18
CA GLN A 15 -3.71 3.19 18.25
C GLN A 15 -3.90 4.32 19.28
N GLY A 16 -3.90 3.95 20.55
CA GLY A 16 -3.94 4.89 21.66
C GLY A 16 -2.56 5.41 22.09
N PRO A 17 -2.52 6.38 23.01
CA PRO A 17 -1.29 7.06 23.46
C PRO A 17 -0.23 6.15 24.10
N ALA A 18 -0.61 4.95 24.56
CA ALA A 18 0.32 3.97 25.13
C ALA A 18 0.93 3.03 24.07
N GLY A 19 0.72 3.30 22.78
CA GLY A 19 1.17 2.42 21.70
C GLY A 19 0.28 1.18 21.52
N VAL A 20 -0.87 1.11 22.19
CA VAL A 20 -1.78 -0.05 22.18
C VAL A 20 -2.84 0.10 21.09
N ALA A 21 -3.09 -0.97 20.33
CA ALA A 21 -4.20 -1.03 19.38
C ALA A 21 -5.55 -1.06 20.11
N TYR A 22 -6.40 -0.07 19.88
CA TYR A 22 -7.78 0.00 20.39
C TYR A 22 -8.79 -0.65 19.45
N ALA A 23 -8.55 -0.56 18.14
CA ALA A 23 -9.37 -1.20 17.12
C ALA A 23 -8.50 -1.55 15.92
N SER A 24 -8.86 -2.62 15.22
CA SER A 24 -8.14 -3.07 14.03
C SER A 24 -9.10 -3.76 13.06
N THR A 25 -8.89 -3.59 11.76
CA THR A 25 -9.49 -4.43 10.72
C THR A 25 -8.67 -5.69 10.42
N GLU A 26 -7.41 -5.72 10.85
CA GLU A 26 -6.51 -6.89 10.77
C GLU A 26 -6.67 -7.78 12.01
N ASP A 27 -6.32 -9.05 11.85
CA ASP A 27 -6.29 -10.02 12.95
C ASP A 27 -5.33 -9.59 14.08
N PRO A 28 -5.62 -9.91 15.35
CA PRO A 28 -4.82 -9.48 16.50
C PRO A 28 -3.33 -9.83 16.39
N GLU A 29 -3.02 -10.99 15.82
CA GLU A 29 -1.65 -11.48 15.60
C GLU A 29 -0.83 -10.61 14.62
N THR A 30 -1.52 -9.86 13.75
CA THR A 30 -0.91 -8.90 12.83
C THR A 30 -1.00 -7.48 13.37
N ALA A 31 -2.12 -7.12 13.99
CA ALA A 31 -2.37 -5.78 14.48
C ALA A 31 -1.47 -5.36 15.66
N ALA A 32 -1.28 -6.24 16.64
CA ALA A 32 -0.46 -5.96 17.81
C ALA A 32 1.01 -5.65 17.47
N PRO A 33 1.74 -6.48 16.71
CA PRO A 33 3.13 -6.19 16.36
C PRO A 33 3.28 -4.95 15.47
N ILE A 34 2.31 -4.67 14.59
CA ILE A 34 2.33 -3.44 13.78
C ILE A 34 2.12 -2.21 14.66
N ALA A 35 1.16 -2.24 15.59
CA ALA A 35 0.96 -1.15 16.53
C ALA A 35 2.23 -0.90 17.36
N GLU A 36 2.86 -1.95 17.89
CA GLU A 36 4.12 -1.85 18.62
C GLU A 36 5.24 -1.23 17.77
N ALA A 37 5.44 -1.71 16.54
CA ALA A 37 6.43 -1.16 15.62
C ALA A 37 6.19 0.32 15.28
N MET A 38 4.92 0.74 15.20
CA MET A 38 4.52 2.10 14.85
C MET A 38 4.35 3.03 16.07
N ALA A 39 4.52 2.54 17.29
CA ALA A 39 4.34 3.34 18.51
C ALA A 39 5.33 4.53 18.60
N ALA A 40 6.53 4.37 18.04
CA ALA A 40 7.56 5.42 17.98
C ALA A 40 7.64 6.12 16.62
N ALA A 41 6.72 5.83 15.70
CA ALA A 41 6.72 6.43 14.38
C ALA A 41 6.39 7.92 14.45
N LEU A 42 7.04 8.71 13.60
CA LEU A 42 6.68 10.11 13.42
C LEU A 42 5.26 10.20 12.83
N PRO A 43 4.45 11.20 13.23
CA PRO A 43 3.17 11.45 12.59
C PRO A 43 3.36 11.78 11.10
N ASP A 44 2.37 11.41 10.28
CA ASP A 44 2.37 11.60 8.83
C ASP A 44 3.57 10.95 8.11
N SER A 45 4.15 9.90 8.70
CA SER A 45 5.25 9.14 8.12
C SER A 45 4.78 7.84 7.49
N VAL A 46 5.37 7.49 6.34
CA VAL A 46 5.18 6.20 5.68
C VAL A 46 6.37 5.31 6.02
N GLN A 47 6.10 4.13 6.54
CA GLN A 47 7.11 3.13 6.90
C GLN A 47 6.75 1.77 6.35
N THR A 48 7.77 0.96 6.06
CA THR A 48 7.54 -0.45 5.72
C THR A 48 7.71 -1.30 6.97
N VAL A 49 6.72 -2.12 7.27
CA VAL A 49 6.71 -3.01 8.43
C VAL A 49 6.55 -4.44 7.94
N GLU A 50 7.38 -5.35 8.44
CA GLU A 50 7.31 -6.78 8.11
C GLU A 50 6.79 -7.55 9.32
N VAL A 51 5.69 -8.28 9.13
CA VAL A 51 5.04 -9.10 10.17
C VAL A 51 4.59 -10.40 9.55
N ASN A 52 4.93 -11.53 10.17
CA ASN A 52 4.51 -12.87 9.72
C ASN A 52 4.78 -13.11 8.22
N THR A 53 5.98 -12.70 7.74
CA THR A 53 6.42 -12.83 6.33
C THR A 53 5.66 -11.96 5.33
N ARG A 54 4.70 -11.14 5.78
CA ARG A 54 4.00 -10.15 4.96
C ARG A 54 4.63 -8.79 5.16
N ARG A 55 4.72 -8.01 4.08
CA ARG A 55 5.23 -6.64 4.11
C ARG A 55 4.08 -5.66 3.95
N PHE A 56 4.04 -4.69 4.84
CA PHE A 56 3.01 -3.66 4.87
C PHE A 56 3.63 -2.29 4.68
N LEU A 57 2.95 -1.43 3.92
CA LEU A 57 3.12 0.02 3.99
C LEU A 57 2.20 0.54 5.08
N ALA A 58 2.78 1.11 6.13
CA ALA A 58 2.10 1.74 7.24
C ALA A 58 2.21 3.26 7.15
N LEU A 59 1.07 3.96 7.16
CA LEU A 59 0.99 5.42 7.22
C LEU A 59 0.32 5.82 8.53
N THR A 60 0.99 6.65 9.32
CA THR A 60 0.41 7.23 10.54
C THR A 60 -0.32 8.53 10.23
N ALA A 61 -1.48 8.73 10.84
CA ALA A 61 -2.19 10.00 10.84
C ALA A 61 -2.66 10.31 12.27
N PRO A 62 -2.40 11.50 12.80
CA PRO A 62 -2.85 11.87 14.15
C PRO A 62 -4.39 11.99 14.20
N VAL A 63 -4.95 11.61 15.34
CA VAL A 63 -6.37 11.81 15.70
C VAL A 63 -6.43 12.63 16.99
N THR A 64 -7.57 13.28 17.24
CA THR A 64 -7.80 14.03 18.47
C THR A 64 -7.58 13.16 19.72
N GLY A 65 -6.86 13.69 20.72
CA GLY A 65 -6.69 13.05 22.03
C GLY A 65 -5.54 12.05 22.12
N ASP A 66 -4.37 12.36 21.55
CA ASP A 66 -3.14 11.55 21.54
C ASP A 66 -3.29 10.13 20.94
N ALA A 67 -4.36 9.91 20.18
CA ALA A 67 -4.56 8.71 19.39
C ALA A 67 -4.01 8.92 17.97
N GLN A 68 -3.66 7.82 17.31
CA GLN A 68 -3.29 7.84 15.90
C GLN A 68 -3.97 6.72 15.14
N VAL A 69 -4.22 6.96 13.86
CA VAL A 69 -4.69 5.95 12.92
C VAL A 69 -3.51 5.51 12.08
N ILE A 70 -3.28 4.20 12.02
CA ILE A 70 -2.31 3.58 11.14
C ILE A 70 -3.10 2.98 9.98
N PHE A 71 -2.88 3.50 8.78
CA PHE A 71 -3.36 2.90 7.55
C PHE A 71 -2.35 1.88 7.05
N LEU A 72 -2.81 0.69 6.75
CA LEU A 72 -2.00 -0.43 6.31
C LEU A 72 -2.34 -0.82 4.89
N ARG A 73 -1.31 -1.17 4.14
CA ARG A 73 -1.48 -1.72 2.80
C ARG A 73 -0.50 -2.85 2.58
N ASP A 74 -1.00 -4.00 2.15
CA ASP A 74 -0.17 -5.12 1.80
C ASP A 74 0.65 -4.79 0.54
N LEU A 75 1.96 -4.76 0.71
CA LEU A 75 2.90 -4.38 -0.33
C LEU A 75 3.01 -5.47 -1.40
N ASP A 76 2.82 -6.74 -1.05
CA ASP A 76 2.92 -7.84 -2.02
C ASP A 76 1.68 -7.87 -2.93
N ASP A 77 0.49 -7.56 -2.38
CA ASP A 77 -0.72 -7.35 -3.18
C ASP A 77 -0.61 -6.12 -4.09
N GLU A 78 0.00 -5.03 -3.60
CA GLU A 78 0.19 -3.81 -4.38
C GLU A 78 1.30 -3.96 -5.43
N LEU A 79 2.38 -4.67 -5.14
CA LEU A 79 3.43 -4.97 -6.13
C LEU A 79 2.99 -6.05 -7.13
N GLY A 80 2.02 -6.90 -6.77
CA GLY A 80 1.43 -7.91 -7.67
C GLY A 80 0.80 -7.33 -8.94
N VAL A 81 0.45 -6.04 -8.98
CA VAL A 81 -0.03 -5.36 -10.19
C VAL A 81 1.09 -4.85 -11.10
N VAL A 82 2.32 -4.66 -10.60
CA VAL A 82 3.45 -4.15 -11.39
C VAL A 82 3.81 -5.07 -12.57
N PRO A 83 3.88 -6.40 -12.42
CA PRO A 83 4.15 -7.31 -13.54
C PRO A 83 3.08 -7.24 -14.63
N ARG A 84 1.81 -7.07 -14.26
CA ARG A 84 0.69 -6.97 -15.21
C ARG A 84 0.80 -5.70 -16.05
N LEU A 85 1.10 -4.57 -15.41
CA LEU A 85 1.33 -3.30 -16.08
C LEU A 85 2.52 -3.38 -17.06
N ARG A 86 3.61 -4.03 -16.63
CA ARG A 86 4.79 -4.24 -17.48
C ARG A 86 4.47 -5.07 -18.73
N ARG A 87 3.63 -6.10 -18.59
CA ARG A 87 3.20 -6.93 -19.72
C ARG A 87 2.38 -6.13 -20.73
N THR A 88 1.44 -5.32 -20.25
CA THR A 88 0.63 -4.47 -21.14
C THR A 88 1.48 -3.43 -21.85
N ALA A 89 2.42 -2.80 -21.15
CA ALA A 89 3.36 -1.84 -21.74
C ALA A 89 4.24 -2.47 -22.83
N LEU A 90 4.71 -3.71 -22.62
CA LEU A 90 5.47 -4.46 -23.62
C LEU A 90 4.65 -4.78 -24.87
N VAL A 91 3.39 -5.20 -24.70
CA VAL A 91 2.49 -5.49 -25.82
C VAL A 91 2.18 -4.22 -26.61
N SER A 92 1.93 -3.09 -25.93
CA SER A 92 1.69 -1.82 -26.61
C SER A 92 2.93 -1.32 -27.36
N ALA A 93 4.12 -1.45 -26.76
CA ALA A 93 5.37 -1.06 -27.40
C ALA A 93 5.64 -1.92 -28.64
N ALA A 94 5.47 -3.24 -28.55
CA ALA A 94 5.63 -4.15 -29.68
C ALA A 94 4.62 -3.85 -30.81
N GLY A 95 3.37 -3.58 -30.46
CA GLY A 95 2.34 -3.18 -31.42
C GLY A 95 2.68 -1.88 -32.15
N ALA A 96 3.10 -0.85 -31.41
CA ALA A 96 3.52 0.42 -31.98
C ALA A 96 4.73 0.26 -32.91
N MET A 97 5.71 -0.56 -32.51
CA MET A 97 6.90 -0.85 -33.32
C MET A 97 6.53 -1.58 -34.62
N GLY A 98 5.61 -2.55 -34.56
CA GLY A 98 5.11 -3.27 -35.74
C GLY A 98 4.36 -2.36 -36.71
N ILE A 99 3.51 -1.46 -36.20
CA ILE A 99 2.81 -0.47 -37.01
C ILE A 99 3.80 0.50 -37.67
N GLY A 100 4.80 0.98 -36.92
CA GLY A 100 5.85 1.85 -37.45
C GLY A 100 6.65 1.19 -38.58
N LEU A 101 7.02 -0.08 -38.42
CA LEU A 101 7.70 -0.84 -39.48
C LEU A 101 6.82 -1.01 -40.72
N LEU A 102 5.55 -1.36 -40.57
CA LEU A 102 4.63 -1.48 -41.71
C LEU A 102 4.50 -0.15 -42.46
N LEU A 103 4.29 0.96 -41.74
CA LEU A 103 4.21 2.28 -42.36
C LEU A 103 5.49 2.65 -43.13
N SER A 104 6.67 2.28 -42.62
CA SER A 104 7.95 2.52 -43.30
C SER A 104 8.17 1.69 -44.56
N VAL A 105 7.41 0.61 -44.78
CA VAL A 105 7.50 -0.21 -45.99
C VAL A 105 6.53 0.28 -47.07
N PHE A 106 5.42 0.90 -46.69
CA PHE A 106 4.40 1.40 -47.61
C PHE A 106 4.60 2.86 -48.05
N PHE A 107 5.52 3.60 -47.41
CA PHE A 107 5.94 4.97 -47.77
C PHE A 107 7.40 4.99 -48.23
#